data_AF-A0A849QVF4-F1
#
_entry.id   AF-A0A849QVF4-F1
#
_cell.length_a   1.000
_cell.length_b   1.000
_cell.length_c   1.000
_cell.angle_alpha   90.00
_cell.angle_beta   90.00
_cell.angle_gamma   90.00
#
_symmetry.space_group_name_H-M   'P 1'
#
loop_
_entity.id
_entity.type
_entity.pdbx_description
1 polymer ?
#
loop_
_entity_poly.entity_id
_entity_poly.type
_entity_poly.pdbx_seq_one_letter_code
_entity_poly.pdbx_strand_id
1 'polypeptide(L)'
;MTHEATQITSPTKPSEILLHLGPQHPLQPGPFLLDLKIEGETIREAELKIGYIHKGMEKVFEDRTYLQILPLTDRICYLASNSN
;
A
#
# COMPACT_ATOMS: atom_id res chain seq x y z
N MET A 1 49.30 -13.53 34.12
CA MET A 1 48.08 -13.38 34.92
C MET A 1 47.53 -12.00 34.58
N THR A 2 46.45 -11.80 33.84
CA THR A 2 45.35 -12.66 33.43
C THR A 2 44.78 -12.06 32.14
N HIS A 3 44.37 -12.93 31.24
CA HIS A 3 43.58 -12.62 30.07
C HIS A 3 42.29 -11.91 30.48
N GLU A 4 41.88 -10.88 29.73
CA GLU A 4 40.46 -10.57 29.60
C GLU A 4 40.16 -10.32 28.12
N ALA A 5 39.84 -11.43 27.46
CA ALA A 5 39.27 -11.44 26.13
C ALA A 5 37.79 -11.03 26.20
N THR A 6 37.31 -10.47 25.09
CA THR A 6 35.91 -10.42 24.67
C THR A 6 35.10 -9.22 25.17
N GLN A 7 34.82 -8.28 24.26
CA GLN A 7 33.49 -8.13 23.67
C GLN A 7 33.60 -7.48 22.28
N ILE A 8 33.57 -8.33 21.24
CA ILE A 8 33.14 -7.93 19.90
C ILE A 8 31.64 -7.64 19.98
N THR A 9 31.27 -6.37 20.03
CA THR A 9 29.86 -5.96 20.03
C THR A 9 29.22 -6.37 18.70
N SER A 10 28.42 -7.44 18.77
CA SER A 10 27.25 -7.86 17.97
C SER A 10 27.20 -7.55 16.46
N PRO A 11 26.71 -8.47 15.59
CA PRO A 11 26.41 -8.11 14.21
C PRO A 11 25.41 -6.96 14.23
N THR A 12 25.76 -5.85 13.57
CA THR A 12 24.91 -4.68 13.40
C THR A 12 23.54 -5.15 12.93
N LYS A 13 22.53 -5.15 13.81
CA LYS A 13 21.16 -5.38 13.36
C LYS A 13 20.90 -4.36 12.26
N PRO A 14 20.40 -4.76 11.08
CA PRO A 14 20.04 -3.80 10.06
C PRO A 14 19.09 -2.79 10.68
N SER A 15 19.43 -1.51 10.61
CA SER A 15 18.57 -0.43 11.11
C SER A 15 17.23 -0.53 10.40
N GLU A 16 16.13 -0.54 11.16
CA GLU A 16 14.79 -0.47 10.60
C GLU A 16 14.59 0.87 9.90
N ILE A 17 14.19 0.82 8.63
CA ILE A 17 13.91 1.99 7.79
C ILE A 17 12.42 2.00 7.48
N LEU A 18 11.79 3.16 7.67
CA LEU A 18 10.44 3.44 7.16
C LEU A 18 10.54 4.01 5.75
N LEU A 19 10.02 3.26 4.77
CA LEU A 19 9.93 3.69 3.37
C LEU A 19 8.47 3.93 3.01
N HIS A 20 8.15 5.17 2.64
CA HIS A 20 6.84 5.56 2.14
C HIS A 20 6.81 5.45 0.62
N LEU A 21 6.15 4.42 0.09
CA LEU A 21 5.82 4.35 -1.33
C LEU A 21 4.52 5.12 -1.56
N GLY A 22 4.70 6.37 -1.98
CA GLY A 22 3.61 7.33 -2.13
C GLY A 22 2.83 7.22 -3.45
N PRO A 23 1.69 7.95 -3.56
CA PRO A 23 0.81 7.89 -4.73
C PRO A 23 1.45 8.38 -6.03
N GLN A 24 2.55 9.14 -5.93
CA GLN A 24 3.31 9.66 -7.07
C GLN A 24 4.38 8.67 -7.57
N HIS A 25 4.62 7.57 -6.85
CA HIS A 25 5.67 6.63 -7.19
C HIS A 25 5.35 5.95 -8.54
N PRO A 26 6.22 6.05 -9.57
CA PRO A 26 5.91 5.64 -10.93
C PRO A 26 5.68 4.13 -11.09
N LEU A 27 6.16 3.33 -10.13
CA LEU A 27 5.96 1.88 -10.10
C LEU A 27 4.61 1.47 -9.51
N GLN A 28 3.78 2.41 -9.07
CA GLN A 28 2.53 2.12 -8.37
C GLN A 28 1.32 2.44 -9.27
N PRO A 29 0.74 1.44 -9.97
CA PRO A 29 -0.38 1.67 -10.91
C PRO A 29 -1.71 1.98 -10.20
N GLY A 30 -1.72 2.16 -8.88
CA GLY A 30 -2.89 2.38 -8.06
C GLY A 30 -2.70 3.52 -7.05
N PRO A 31 -3.77 4.26 -6.72
CA PRO A 31 -3.76 5.34 -5.75
C PRO A 31 -3.98 4.77 -4.34
N PHE A 32 -2.92 4.19 -3.81
CA PHE A 32 -2.78 3.81 -2.41
C PHE A 32 -1.44 4.33 -1.89
N LEU A 33 -1.22 4.28 -0.59
CA LEU A 33 0.08 4.58 -0.01
C LEU A 33 0.52 3.33 0.75
N LEU A 34 1.76 2.90 0.50
CA LEU A 34 2.32 1.70 1.10
C LEU A 34 3.49 2.11 2.01
N ASP A 35 3.28 1.98 3.31
CA ASP A 35 4.29 2.25 4.32
C ASP A 35 5.00 0.94 4.66
N LEU A 36 6.29 0.86 4.30
CA LEU A 36 7.10 -0.34 4.47
C LEU A 36 8.09 -0.15 5.61
N LYS A 37 8.12 -1.09 6.56
CA LYS A 37 9.23 -1.26 7.50
C LYS A 37 10.20 -2.27 6.93
N ILE A 38 11.39 -1.80 6.60
CA ILE A 38 12.42 -2.58 5.91
C ILE A 38 13.62 -2.74 6.84
N GLU A 39 14.10 -3.98 6.95
CA GLU A 39 15.39 -4.33 7.54
C GLU A 39 16.31 -4.80 6.42
N GLY A 40 17.18 -3.91 5.94
CA GLY A 40 18.05 -4.21 4.79
C GLY A 40 17.25 -4.42 3.49
N GLU A 41 17.19 -5.66 3.01
CA GLU A 41 16.40 -6.06 1.82
C GLU A 41 15.09 -6.80 2.18
N THR A 42 14.87 -7.07 3.47
CA THR A 42 13.70 -7.84 3.93
C THR A 42 12.60 -6.89 4.44
N ILE A 43 11.38 -7.06 3.94
CA ILE A 43 10.20 -6.36 4.44
C ILE A 43 9.72 -7.07 5.71
N ARG A 44 9.64 -6.32 6.83
CA ARG A 44 9.11 -6.84 8.11
C ARG A 44 7.61 -6.61 8.23
N GLU A 45 7.17 -5.42 7.84
CA GLU A 45 5.77 -5.01 7.93
C GLU A 45 5.44 -4.09 6.76
N ALA A 46 4.20 -4.18 6.29
CA ALA A 46 3.65 -3.34 5.23
C ALA A 46 2.26 -2.87 5.63
N GLU A 47 2.09 -1.56 5.79
CA GLU A 47 0.79 -0.94 6.05
C GLU A 47 0.26 -0.33 4.74
N LEU A 48 -0.92 -0.78 4.33
CA LEU A 48 -1.61 -0.30 3.15
C LEU A 48 -2.65 0.75 3.53
N LYS A 49 -2.43 2.00 3.11
CA LYS A 49 -3.43 3.07 3.25
C LYS A 49 -4.23 3.20 1.95
N ILE A 50 -5.50 2.85 2.03
CA ILE A 50 -6.47 2.92 0.93
C ILE A 50 -7.38 4.14 1.07
N GLY A 51 -8.13 4.46 0.00
CA GLY A 51 -9.19 5.47 0.04
C GLY A 51 -8.92 6.75 -0.75
N TYR A 52 -7.75 6.90 -1.36
CA TYR A 52 -7.42 8.08 -2.19
C TYR A 52 -8.34 8.26 -3.42
N ILE A 53 -9.02 7.21 -3.86
CA ILE A 53 -10.04 7.23 -4.94
C ILE A 53 -11.42 6.81 -4.50
N HIS A 54 -11.74 6.93 -3.22
CA HIS A 54 -13.09 6.65 -2.77
C HIS A 54 -14.06 7.71 -3.35
N LYS A 55 -14.97 7.28 -4.23
CA LYS A 55 -15.93 8.16 -4.93
C LYS A 55 -17.36 8.07 -4.38
N GLY A 56 -17.60 7.27 -3.34
CA GLY A 56 -18.94 7.09 -2.77
C GLY A 56 -19.96 6.53 -3.77
N MET A 57 -19.54 5.62 -4.66
CA MET A 57 -20.39 5.06 -5.73
C MET A 57 -21.69 4.45 -5.18
N GLU A 58 -21.61 3.78 -4.02
CA GLU A 58 -22.76 3.21 -3.31
C GLU A 58 -23.81 4.28 -3.01
N LYS A 59 -23.38 5.45 -2.54
CA LYS A 59 -24.29 6.57 -2.25
C LYS A 59 -24.89 7.17 -3.51
N VAL A 60 -24.11 7.24 -4.59
CA VAL A 60 -24.60 7.71 -5.90
C VAL A 60 -25.64 6.75 -6.48
N PHE A 61 -25.53 5.46 -6.18
CA PHE A 61 -26.48 4.44 -6.66
C PHE A 61 -27.85 4.53 -5.97
N GLU A 62 -27.92 5.12 -4.78
CA GLU A 62 -29.21 5.34 -4.10
C GLU A 62 -30.10 6.38 -4.81
N ASP A 63 -29.51 7.37 -5.50
CA ASP A 63 -30.21 8.48 -6.16
C ASP A 63 -30.43 8.26 -7.67
N ARG A 64 -30.09 7.07 -8.19
CA ARG A 64 -30.09 6.78 -9.62
C ARG A 64 -30.94 5.56 -9.93
N THR A 65 -31.58 5.58 -11.09
CA THR A 65 -32.29 4.40 -11.61
C THR A 65 -31.31 3.38 -12.18
N TYR A 66 -31.70 2.11 -12.24
CA TYR A 66 -30.83 1.01 -12.70
C TYR A 66 -30.15 1.28 -14.05
N LEU A 67 -30.87 1.83 -15.03
CA LEU A 67 -30.31 2.14 -16.35
C LEU A 67 -29.25 3.24 -16.32
N GLN A 68 -29.36 4.18 -15.37
CA GLN A 68 -28.40 5.26 -15.20
C GLN A 68 -27.11 4.80 -14.50
N ILE A 69 -27.17 3.68 -13.77
CA ILE A 69 -26.04 3.11 -13.03
C ILE A 69 -25.12 2.27 -13.93
N LEU A 70 -25.63 1.69 -15.02
CA LEU A 70 -24.84 0.88 -15.97
C LEU A 70 -23.47 1.49 -16.33
N PRO A 71 -23.36 2.74 -16.82
CA PRO A 71 -22.05 3.33 -17.15
C PRO A 71 -21.19 3.66 -15.93
N LEU A 72 -21.79 3.73 -14.73
CA LEU A 72 -21.05 3.94 -13.48
C LEU A 72 -20.43 2.63 -12.99
N THR A 73 -21.10 1.49 -13.16
CA THR A 73 -20.59 0.17 -12.81
C THR A 73 -19.27 -0.15 -13.54
N ASP A 74 -19.17 0.20 -14.82
CA ASP A 74 -17.92 0.09 -15.61
C ASP A 74 -16.73 0.87 -15.02
N ARG A 75 -16.99 1.92 -14.23
CA ARG A 75 -15.96 2.78 -13.65
C ARG A 75 -15.42 2.29 -12.31
N ILE A 76 -16.00 1.22 -11.74
CA ILE A 76 -15.56 0.64 -10.47
C ILE A 76 -14.23 -0.10 -10.67
N CYS A 77 -14.18 -1.06 -11.59
CA CYS A 77 -12.94 -1.68 -12.04
C CYS A 77 -12.68 -1.32 -13.51
N TYR A 78 -11.82 -0.32 -13.74
CA TYR A 78 -11.53 0.17 -15.09
C TYR A 78 -10.81 -0.84 -15.98
N LEU A 79 -10.22 -1.90 -15.41
CA LEU A 79 -9.53 -2.96 -16.17
C LEU A 79 -10.49 -4.04 -16.69
N ALA A 80 -11.66 -4.20 -16.08
CA ALA A 80 -12.60 -5.30 -16.35
C ALA A 80 -14.04 -4.80 -16.47
N SER A 81 -14.25 -3.80 -17.34
CA SER A 81 -15.55 -3.15 -17.58
C SER A 81 -16.68 -4.16 -17.87
N ASN A 82 -16.43 -5.13 -18.76
CA ASN A 82 -17.45 -6.08 -19.20
C ASN A 82 -17.93 -7.09 -18.13
N SER A 83 -17.24 -7.18 -16.99
CA SER A 83 -17.49 -8.18 -15.94
C SER A 83 -18.03 -7.55 -14.65
N ASN A 84 -18.11 -6.23 -14.56
CA ASN A 84 -18.59 -5.51 -13.38
C ASN A 84 -20.12 -5.55 -13.24
#